data_AF-A0A7L4MUL6-F1
#
_entry.id   AF-A0A7L4MUL6-F1
#
_cell.length_a   1.000
_cell.length_b   1.000
_cell.length_c   1.000
_cell.angle_alpha   90.00
_cell.angle_beta   90.00
_cell.angle_gamma   90.00
#
_symmetry.space_group_name_H-M   'P 1'
#
loop_
_entity.id
_entity.type
_entity.pdbx_description
1 polymer ?
#
loop_
_entity_poly.entity_id
_entity_poly.type
_entity_poly.pdbx_seq_one_letter_code
_entity_poly.pdbx_strand_id
1 'polypeptide(L)'
;GVRCPFRHVGRAKAVVCKHWLRGLCKKGDGCDFLHKYDVTKMPECYFYSKFGECSNKDCPFLHADATASAMGCPWYDRGFCGHGPTCKYVHTRRVMCTNYLVGFCPEGPKCKFMQ
;
A
#
# COMPACT_ATOMS: atom_id res chain seq x y z
N GLY A 1 -9.17 -3.01 30.21
CA GLY A 1 -10.65 -3.17 30.28
C GLY A 1 -11.26 -1.90 30.86
N VAL A 2 -12.56 -1.69 30.72
CA VAL A 2 -13.24 -0.41 31.07
C VAL A 2 -13.24 -0.09 32.58
N ARG A 3 -12.74 -0.98 33.45
CA ARG A 3 -12.64 -0.81 34.92
C ARG A 3 -11.20 -0.89 35.44
N CYS A 4 -10.23 -0.37 34.69
CA CYS A 4 -8.85 -0.32 35.17
C CYS A 4 -8.55 1.07 35.78
N PRO A 5 -8.01 1.15 37.02
CA PRO A 5 -7.64 2.41 37.66
C PRO A 5 -6.40 3.09 37.04
N PHE A 6 -5.69 2.40 36.14
CA PHE A 6 -4.54 2.96 35.43
C PHE A 6 -4.94 3.55 34.07
N ARG A 7 -4.31 4.68 33.70
CA ARG A 7 -4.51 5.30 32.39
C ARG A 7 -4.11 4.32 31.29
N HIS A 8 -5.09 3.76 30.62
CA HIS A 8 -4.86 3.02 29.38
C HIS A 8 -4.48 4.02 28.31
N VAL A 9 -3.25 3.92 27.79
CA VAL A 9 -2.89 4.60 26.56
C VAL A 9 -3.78 3.99 25.49
N GLY A 10 -4.83 4.71 25.11
CA GLY A 10 -5.72 4.31 24.02
C GLY A 10 -4.88 3.94 22.80
N ARG A 11 -5.39 3.01 21.99
CA ARG A 11 -4.78 2.52 20.73
C ARG A 11 -3.85 3.58 20.15
N ALA A 12 -2.58 3.22 19.95
CA ALA A 12 -1.58 4.13 19.40
C ALA A 12 -2.18 4.87 18.20
N LYS A 13 -2.26 6.20 18.28
CA LYS A 13 -2.92 7.02 17.26
C LYS A 13 -2.14 6.85 15.96
N ALA A 14 -2.77 6.20 14.98
CA ALA A 14 -2.08 5.72 13.78
C ALA A 14 -1.98 6.77 12.67
N VAL A 15 -2.91 7.73 12.63
CA VAL A 15 -3.03 8.71 11.54
C VAL A 15 -3.08 10.13 12.10
N VAL A 16 -2.40 11.07 11.45
CA VAL A 16 -2.38 12.49 11.80
C VAL A 16 -3.77 13.11 11.63
N CYS A 17 -4.19 13.91 12.60
CA CYS A 17 -5.47 14.60 12.58
C CYS A 17 -5.48 15.73 11.55
N LYS A 18 -6.29 15.60 10.49
CA LYS A 18 -6.44 16.65 9.47
C LYS A 18 -6.93 18.00 10.01
N HIS A 19 -7.70 18.01 11.10
CA HIS A 19 -8.21 19.24 11.71
C HIS A 19 -7.15 19.92 12.58
N TRP A 20 -6.30 19.14 13.24
CA TRP A 20 -5.20 19.66 14.05
C TRP A 20 -4.15 20.35 13.19
N LEU A 21 -3.83 19.80 12.01
CA LEU A 21 -2.94 20.46 11.03
C LEU A 21 -3.38 21.87 10.65
N ARG A 22 -4.68 22.17 10.76
CA ARG A 22 -5.27 23.48 10.47
C ARG A 22 -5.55 24.32 11.73
N GLY A 23 -5.22 23.82 12.92
CA GLY A 23 -5.56 24.46 14.20
C GLY A 23 -7.06 24.42 14.56
N LEU A 24 -7.87 23.60 13.89
CA LEU A 24 -9.33 23.56 14.02
C LEU A 24 -9.84 22.40 14.89
N CYS A 25 -8.94 21.63 15.50
CA CYS A 25 -9.33 20.47 16.30
C CYS A 25 -9.87 20.88 17.67
N LYS A 26 -11.17 20.71 17.90
CA LYS A 26 -11.83 20.99 19.18
C LYS A 26 -11.67 19.90 20.25
N LYS A 27 -11.21 18.69 19.85
CA LYS A 27 -11.09 17.53 20.74
C LYS A 27 -9.84 17.54 21.64
N GLY A 28 -8.87 18.43 21.37
CA GLY A 28 -7.61 18.49 22.13
C GLY A 28 -6.92 17.13 22.26
N ASP A 29 -6.47 16.80 23.47
CA ASP A 29 -5.78 15.53 23.76
C ASP A 29 -6.69 14.29 23.61
N GLY A 30 -8.01 14.48 23.75
CA GLY A 30 -9.04 13.45 23.56
C GLY A 30 -9.34 13.15 22.09
N CYS A 31 -8.60 13.72 21.14
CA CYS A 31 -8.76 13.40 19.73
C CYS A 31 -8.31 11.96 19.44
N ASP A 32 -9.10 11.20 18.69
CA ASP A 32 -8.79 9.83 18.27
C ASP A 32 -7.60 9.77 17.28
N PHE A 33 -7.19 10.92 16.75
CA PHE A 33 -6.14 11.08 15.75
C PHE A 33 -4.89 11.73 16.34
N LEU A 34 -3.74 11.47 15.72
CA LEU A 34 -2.44 11.94 16.18
C LEU A 34 -2.32 13.47 16.01
N HIS A 35 -1.97 14.17 17.10
CA HIS A 35 -1.66 15.60 17.11
C HIS A 35 -0.14 15.79 17.12
N LYS A 36 0.52 15.20 16.13
CA LYS A 36 1.96 15.30 15.90
C LYS A 36 2.20 15.30 14.40
N TYR A 37 3.13 16.12 13.94
CA TYR A 37 3.52 16.12 12.55
C TYR A 37 4.42 14.90 12.31
N ASP A 38 3.91 13.94 11.55
CA ASP A 38 4.60 12.73 11.16
C ASP A 38 4.19 12.40 9.72
N VAL A 39 5.11 12.59 8.78
CA VAL A 39 4.87 12.41 7.34
C VAL A 39 4.49 10.97 7.00
N THR A 40 4.96 9.99 7.78
CA THR A 40 4.68 8.56 7.55
C THR A 40 3.26 8.16 7.93
N LYS A 41 2.60 8.99 8.74
CA LYS A 41 1.25 8.77 9.28
C LYS A 41 0.25 9.79 8.78
N MET A 42 0.62 10.54 7.74
CA MET A 42 -0.31 11.52 7.17
C MET A 42 -1.50 10.80 6.54
N PRO A 43 -2.73 11.32 6.63
CA PRO A 43 -3.84 10.75 5.89
C PRO A 43 -3.61 10.84 4.37
N GLU A 44 -4.31 9.99 3.63
CA GLU A 44 -4.32 10.00 2.17
C GLU A 44 -4.87 11.30 1.60
N CYS A 45 -4.32 11.73 0.46
CA CYS A 45 -4.81 12.87 -0.27
C CYS A 45 -6.17 12.53 -0.91
N TYR A 46 -7.20 13.26 -0.52
CA TYR A 46 -8.54 13.08 -1.06
C TYR A 46 -8.60 13.25 -2.58
N PHE A 47 -7.94 14.29 -3.11
CA PHE A 47 -7.95 14.59 -4.54
C PHE A 47 -7.23 13.51 -5.35
N TYR A 48 -6.04 13.11 -4.90
CA TYR A 48 -5.28 12.05 -5.57
C TYR A 48 -6.01 10.70 -5.52
N SER A 49 -6.55 10.33 -4.36
CA SER A 49 -7.30 9.08 -4.18
C SER A 49 -8.57 9.02 -5.02
N LYS A 50 -9.26 10.16 -5.22
CA LYS A 50 -10.53 10.22 -5.99
C LYS A 50 -10.37 10.48 -7.48
N PHE A 51 -9.45 11.34 -7.87
CA PHE A 51 -9.32 11.83 -9.24
C PHE A 51 -8.02 11.34 -9.92
N GLY A 52 -7.11 10.70 -9.18
CA GLY A 52 -5.81 10.28 -9.70
C GLY A 52 -4.81 11.42 -9.86
N GLU A 53 -5.19 12.65 -9.53
CA GLU A 53 -4.34 13.82 -9.63
C GLU A 53 -4.48 14.74 -8.41
N CYS A 54 -3.42 15.47 -8.10
CA CYS A 54 -3.42 16.53 -7.10
C CYS A 54 -2.77 17.77 -7.69
N SER A 55 -3.46 18.91 -7.63
CA SER A 55 -2.95 20.18 -8.16
C SER A 55 -1.78 20.74 -7.36
N ASN A 56 -1.58 20.30 -6.11
CA ASN A 56 -0.52 20.80 -5.25
C ASN A 56 0.71 19.87 -5.33
N LYS A 57 1.85 20.44 -5.77
CA LYS A 57 3.13 19.72 -5.89
C LYS A 57 3.73 19.37 -4.52
N ASP A 58 3.54 20.23 -3.54
CA ASP A 58 3.99 20.04 -2.15
C ASP A 58 2.81 19.61 -1.27
N CYS A 59 2.05 18.62 -1.73
CA CYS A 59 0.93 18.08 -0.97
C CYS A 59 1.45 17.32 0.26
N PRO A 60 1.08 17.73 1.50
CA PRO A 60 1.55 17.04 2.70
C PRO A 60 0.93 15.65 2.85
N PHE A 61 -0.21 15.38 2.20
CA PHE A 61 -0.98 14.15 2.29
C PHE A 61 -0.41 13.04 1.41
N LEU A 62 -0.63 11.78 1.80
CA LEU A 62 -0.07 10.64 1.06
C LEU A 62 -0.73 10.49 -0.32
N HIS A 63 0.09 10.42 -1.37
CA HIS A 63 -0.31 10.01 -2.72
C HIS A 63 0.00 8.52 -2.85
N ALA A 64 -0.95 7.67 -2.46
CA ALA A 64 -0.82 6.23 -2.67
C ALA A 64 -1.30 5.90 -4.09
N ASP A 65 -0.40 5.36 -4.92
CA ASP A 65 -0.76 4.87 -6.24
C ASP A 65 -1.66 3.65 -6.09
N ALA A 66 -2.94 3.78 -6.44
CA ALA A 66 -3.90 2.68 -6.44
C ALA A 66 -3.48 1.51 -7.36
N THR A 67 -2.54 1.76 -8.29
CA THR A 67 -1.94 0.78 -9.20
C THR A 67 -0.82 -0.04 -8.53
N ALA A 68 -0.25 0.44 -7.43
CA ALA A 68 0.84 -0.21 -6.71
C ALA A 68 0.34 -1.11 -5.57
N SER A 69 -0.83 -1.74 -5.71
CA SER A 69 -1.10 -2.94 -4.91
C SER A 69 -0.14 -4.02 -5.40
N ALA A 70 1.06 -4.04 -4.84
CA ALA A 70 2.19 -4.93 -5.19
C ALA A 70 1.89 -6.42 -4.97
N MET A 71 0.65 -6.76 -4.63
CA MET A 71 0.21 -8.14 -4.52
C MET A 71 -0.07 -8.69 -5.93
N GLY A 72 0.78 -9.62 -6.35
CA GLY A 72 0.57 -10.40 -7.58
C GLY A 72 -0.79 -11.11 -7.55
N CYS A 73 -1.39 -11.30 -8.72
CA CYS A 73 -2.67 -11.97 -8.85
C CYS A 73 -2.54 -13.48 -8.56
N PRO A 74 -3.16 -14.02 -7.49
CA PRO A 74 -3.04 -15.43 -7.14
C PRO A 74 -3.63 -16.39 -8.18
N TRP A 75 -4.52 -15.89 -9.05
CA TRP A 75 -5.12 -16.66 -10.14
C TRP A 75 -4.20 -16.69 -11.36
N TYR A 76 -3.62 -15.54 -11.73
CA TYR A 76 -2.66 -15.46 -12.83
C TYR A 76 -1.37 -16.23 -12.52
N ASP A 77 -0.90 -16.18 -11.27
CA ASP A 77 0.24 -16.99 -10.81
C ASP A 77 -0.01 -18.50 -10.90
N ARG A 78 -1.28 -18.93 -10.88
CA ARG A 78 -1.69 -20.33 -11.12
C ARG A 78 -1.89 -20.66 -12.60
N GLY A 79 -1.69 -19.69 -13.49
CA GLY A 79 -1.70 -19.86 -14.94
C GLY A 79 -2.81 -19.12 -15.67
N PHE A 80 -3.93 -18.78 -15.00
CA PHE A 80 -5.04 -18.08 -15.67
C PHE A 80 -5.85 -17.21 -14.72
N CYS A 81 -6.11 -15.97 -15.13
CA CYS A 81 -7.01 -15.06 -14.45
C CYS A 81 -8.21 -14.74 -15.35
N GLY A 82 -9.43 -15.07 -14.89
CA GLY A 82 -10.66 -14.79 -15.64
C GLY A 82 -10.98 -13.31 -15.83
N HIS A 83 -10.38 -12.43 -15.03
CA HIS A 83 -10.51 -10.97 -15.21
C HIS A 83 -9.60 -10.42 -16.31
N GLY A 84 -8.65 -11.21 -16.81
CA GLY A 84 -7.78 -10.80 -17.92
C GLY A 84 -7.10 -9.45 -17.65
N PRO A 85 -7.05 -8.53 -18.62
CA PRO A 85 -6.40 -7.22 -18.48
C PRO A 85 -7.07 -6.27 -17.47
N THR A 86 -8.31 -6.53 -17.06
CA THR A 86 -9.05 -5.68 -16.12
C THR A 86 -8.89 -6.12 -14.66
N CYS A 87 -7.99 -7.08 -14.41
CA CYS A 87 -7.70 -7.54 -13.06
C CYS A 87 -7.10 -6.41 -12.20
N LYS A 88 -7.60 -6.28 -10.97
CA LYS A 88 -7.10 -5.32 -9.98
C LYS A 88 -5.71 -5.67 -9.40
N TYR A 89 -5.22 -6.89 -9.64
CA TYR A 89 -3.94 -7.39 -9.15
C TYR A 89 -2.91 -7.45 -10.28
N VAL A 90 -1.63 -7.34 -9.95
CA VAL A 90 -0.57 -7.34 -10.96
C VAL A 90 -0.40 -8.73 -11.59
N HIS A 91 -0.42 -8.77 -12.93
CA HIS A 91 -0.14 -9.97 -13.72
C HIS A 91 1.32 -9.97 -14.18
N THR A 92 2.18 -10.75 -13.52
CA THR A 92 3.59 -10.88 -13.91
C THR A 92 3.77 -12.13 -14.76
N ARG A 93 4.04 -11.96 -16.05
CA ARG A 93 4.32 -13.09 -16.95
C ARG A 93 5.66 -13.72 -16.59
N ARG A 94 5.65 -15.02 -16.26
CA ARG A 94 6.88 -15.81 -16.09
C ARG A 94 7.37 -16.29 -17.45
N VAL A 95 8.62 -16.00 -17.77
CA VAL A 95 9.27 -16.41 -19.02
C VAL A 95 10.31 -17.45 -18.66
N MET A 96 10.05 -18.69 -19.04
CA MET A 96 10.98 -19.80 -18.83
C MET A 96 12.20 -19.66 -19.75
N CYS A 97 13.38 -20.05 -19.27
CA CYS A 97 14.57 -20.16 -20.11
C CYS A 97 14.34 -21.22 -21.19
N THR A 98 14.32 -20.81 -22.45
CA THR A 98 14.24 -21.71 -23.60
C THR A 98 15.37 -22.74 -23.60
N ASN A 99 16.61 -22.31 -23.36
CA ASN A 99 17.77 -23.22 -23.30
C ASN A 99 17.65 -24.24 -22.16
N TYR A 100 16.97 -23.91 -21.06
CA TYR A 100 16.72 -24.86 -19.97
C TYR A 100 15.69 -25.90 -20.39
N LEU A 101 14.60 -25.47 -21.03
CA LEU A 101 13.58 -26.36 -21.58
C LEU A 101 14.14 -27.36 -22.60
N VAL A 102 15.10 -26.94 -23.43
CA VAL A 102 15.75 -27.82 -24.43
C VAL A 102 16.99 -28.55 -23.89
N GLY A 103 17.34 -28.39 -22.61
CA GLY A 103 18.43 -29.14 -21.96
C GLY A 103 19.85 -28.60 -22.17
N PHE A 104 20.01 -27.42 -22.78
CA PHE A 104 21.30 -26.79 -23.08
C PHE A 104 21.64 -25.60 -22.17
N CYS A 105 20.89 -25.39 -21.08
CA CYS A 105 21.18 -24.26 -20.19
C CYS A 105 22.46 -24.53 -19.38
N PRO A 106 23.48 -23.68 -19.49
CA PRO A 106 24.74 -23.85 -18.74
C PRO A 106 24.55 -23.68 -17.23
N GLU A 107 23.52 -22.93 -16.81
CA GLU A 107 23.17 -22.76 -15.39
C GLU A 107 22.37 -23.95 -14.83
N GLY A 108 21.82 -24.81 -15.71
CA GLY A 108 21.02 -25.96 -15.32
C GLY A 108 19.91 -25.59 -14.33
N PRO A 109 19.69 -26.40 -13.27
CA PRO A 109 18.67 -26.13 -12.25
C PRO A 109 18.87 -24.84 -11.45
N LYS A 110 20.01 -24.15 -11.59
CA LYS A 110 20.27 -22.87 -10.94
C LYS A 110 19.83 -21.68 -11.80
N CYS A 111 19.24 -21.92 -12.97
CA CYS A 111 18.84 -20.87 -13.87
C CYS A 111 17.79 -19.96 -13.24
N LYS A 112 18.04 -18.64 -13.25
CA LYS A 112 17.13 -17.62 -12.72
C LYS A 112 15.75 -17.57 -13.39
N PHE A 113 15.62 -18.21 -14.55
CA PHE A 113 14.39 -18.30 -15.36
C PHE A 113 13.85 -19.74 -15.41
N MET A 114 14.12 -20.56 -14.40
CA MET A 114 13.54 -21.91 -14.26
C MET A 114 12.06 -21.87 -13.83
N GLN A 115 11.50 -20.70 -13.48
CA GLN A 115 10.21 -20.54 -12.82
C GLN A 115 9.25 -19.56 -13.49
#